data_AF-A0A6M0CDK4-F1
#
_entry.id   AF-A0A6M0CDK4-F1
#
_cell.length_a   1.000
_cell.length_b   1.000
_cell.length_c   1.000
_cell.angle_alpha   90.00
_cell.angle_beta   90.00
_cell.angle_gamma   90.00
#
_symmetry.space_group_name_H-M   'P 1'
#
loop_
_entity.id
_entity.type
_entity.pdbx_description
1 polymer ?
#
loop_
_entity_poly.entity_id
_entity_poly.type
_entity_poly.pdbx_seq_one_letter_code
_entity_poly.pdbx_strand_id
1 'polypeptide(L)'
;MTQGNRTVKPDCSRIEIISVHVPKTGGTTFKKVLKQVYQDEEIFFDYPHKGPIRNKLLTSDRSLTRVIHGHFPGNKYDYKYPHARKIIWLRNPINRLISHYFFWKSWQVLTFPQETIEEDELARVVEFAERPEVRNILAANFLQNQSLTDFYFVGIQEFFREDLVQLEQCLKWPNFELEDKNKNPYPEYQLLLKKLLESSEIISKIGELNREDREIYREALSLREERINKLNLGNNIWINNGKTQIVEKNSLENNRKIIEPLISWGSIDRIVIQNQVLGLSGWVASWKSGPVEGLKVVIGDREYTFFEKLLCIPSPDV
;
A
#
# COMPACT_ATOMS: atom_id res chain seq x y z
N MET A 1 -22.14 -25.21 42.61
CA MET A 1 -21.15 -24.33 41.95
C MET A 1 -21.89 -23.55 40.89
N THR A 2 -22.03 -22.23 41.06
CA THR A 2 -22.78 -21.37 40.12
C THR A 2 -21.91 -20.98 38.93
N GLN A 3 -22.43 -21.11 37.71
CA GLN A 3 -21.77 -20.57 36.53
C GLN A 3 -21.82 -19.04 36.58
N GLY A 4 -20.67 -18.39 36.52
CA GLY A 4 -20.59 -16.93 36.52
C GLY A 4 -21.04 -16.37 35.18
N ASN A 5 -22.25 -15.80 35.12
CA ASN A 5 -22.72 -15.01 33.98
C ASN A 5 -21.70 -13.90 33.69
N ARG A 6 -20.91 -14.04 32.62
CA ARG A 6 -20.03 -12.98 32.13
C ARG A 6 -20.90 -11.91 31.48
N THR A 7 -21.31 -10.93 32.28
CA THR A 7 -21.98 -9.72 31.80
C THR A 7 -21.07 -9.00 30.82
N VAL A 8 -21.40 -9.10 29.52
CA VAL A 8 -20.82 -8.24 28.49
C VAL A 8 -21.17 -6.80 28.90
N LYS A 9 -20.15 -6.01 29.24
CA LYS A 9 -20.36 -4.59 29.52
C LYS A 9 -20.89 -3.92 28.26
N PRO A 10 -21.87 -2.99 28.38
CA PRO A 10 -22.30 -2.20 27.22
C PRO A 10 -21.10 -1.45 26.65
N ASP A 11 -21.04 -1.34 25.32
CA ASP A 11 -19.93 -0.66 24.65
C ASP A 11 -19.91 0.82 25.05
N CYS A 12 -18.85 1.18 25.77
CA CYS A 12 -18.58 2.55 26.22
C CYS A 12 -17.31 3.09 25.55
N SER A 13 -16.79 2.39 24.53
CA SER A 13 -15.55 2.75 23.86
C SER A 13 -15.80 3.82 22.79
N ARG A 14 -15.01 4.90 22.85
CA ARG A 14 -15.01 5.97 21.85
C ARG A 14 -14.03 5.69 20.70
N ILE A 15 -13.43 4.50 20.66
CA ILE A 15 -12.38 4.14 19.70
C ILE A 15 -13.01 3.85 18.34
N GLU A 16 -12.97 4.85 17.46
CA GLU A 16 -13.47 4.74 16.09
C GLU A 16 -12.52 3.95 15.19
N ILE A 17 -11.21 4.05 15.46
CA ILE A 17 -10.13 3.62 14.56
C ILE A 17 -8.96 3.00 15.34
N ILE A 18 -8.49 1.86 14.85
CA ILE A 18 -7.23 1.21 15.25
C ILE A 18 -6.35 1.13 14.01
N SER A 19 -5.35 2.00 13.92
CA SER A 19 -4.42 2.09 12.80
C SER A 19 -3.12 1.33 13.09
N VAL A 20 -3.00 0.15 12.49
CA VAL A 20 -1.79 -0.66 12.50
C VAL A 20 -0.77 -0.04 11.54
N HIS A 21 0.28 0.54 12.09
CA HIS A 21 1.36 1.17 11.33
C HIS A 21 2.46 0.14 11.07
N VAL A 22 2.49 -0.43 9.87
CA VAL A 22 3.61 -1.28 9.40
C VAL A 22 4.80 -0.38 9.03
N PRO A 23 6.03 -0.62 9.53
CA PRO A 23 7.18 0.21 9.20
C PRO A 23 7.40 0.37 7.69
N LYS A 24 7.64 1.62 7.26
CA LYS A 24 7.95 2.04 5.88
C LYS A 24 6.80 1.94 4.85
N THR A 25 5.55 1.82 5.28
CA THR A 25 4.34 1.82 4.41
C THR A 25 3.58 3.16 4.34
N GLY A 26 4.25 4.28 4.66
CA GLY A 26 3.65 5.63 4.58
C GLY A 26 3.00 6.14 5.88
N GLY A 27 2.99 5.34 6.96
CA GLY A 27 2.34 5.69 8.22
C GLY A 27 2.80 7.00 8.90
N THR A 28 3.98 7.56 8.57
CA THR A 28 4.37 8.91 9.01
C THR A 28 3.54 10.01 8.32
N THR A 29 3.18 9.83 7.04
CA THR A 29 2.24 10.71 6.33
C THR A 29 0.84 10.52 6.90
N PHE A 30 0.40 9.26 7.11
CA PHE A 30 -0.90 8.98 7.72
C PHE A 30 -1.03 9.59 9.13
N LYS A 31 0.04 9.60 9.93
CA LYS A 31 0.10 10.31 11.21
C LYS A 31 -0.10 11.83 11.08
N LYS A 32 0.38 12.47 10.01
CA LYS A 32 0.08 13.90 9.74
C LYS A 32 -1.40 14.12 9.44
N VAL A 33 -2.01 13.23 8.66
CA VAL A 33 -3.44 13.28 8.32
C VAL A 33 -4.31 13.09 9.56
N LEU A 34 -3.99 12.10 10.41
CA LEU A 34 -4.70 11.89 11.69
C LEU A 34 -4.67 13.15 12.58
N LYS A 35 -3.54 13.88 12.62
CA LYS A 35 -3.40 15.14 13.38
C LYS A 35 -4.09 16.36 12.75
N GLN A 36 -4.65 16.24 11.53
CA GLN A 36 -5.54 17.24 10.94
C GLN A 36 -7.02 16.92 11.20
N VAL A 37 -7.36 15.62 11.26
CA VAL A 37 -8.73 15.15 11.45
C VAL A 37 -9.14 15.06 12.93
N TYR A 38 -8.22 14.72 13.82
CA TYR A 38 -8.47 14.50 15.26
C TYR A 38 -7.55 15.39 16.12
N GLN A 39 -8.02 15.78 17.31
CA GLN A 39 -7.22 16.52 18.29
C GLN A 39 -6.13 15.63 18.91
N ASP A 40 -5.05 16.20 19.45
CA ASP A 40 -3.92 15.42 19.96
C ASP A 40 -4.26 14.58 21.20
N GLU A 41 -5.27 14.97 21.98
CA GLU A 41 -5.83 14.19 23.09
C GLU A 41 -6.67 12.99 22.62
N GLU A 42 -7.24 13.09 21.40
CA GLU A 42 -8.04 12.05 20.77
C GLU A 42 -7.18 10.94 20.14
N ILE A 43 -5.88 11.17 19.94
CA ILE A 43 -4.95 10.23 19.29
C ILE A 43 -3.99 9.59 20.29
N PHE A 44 -4.09 8.27 20.48
CA PHE A 44 -3.12 7.50 21.27
C PHE A 44 -2.04 6.88 20.38
N PHE A 45 -0.83 7.42 20.47
CA PHE A 45 0.35 6.96 19.72
C PHE A 45 1.10 5.82 20.45
N ASP A 46 0.71 4.58 20.17
CA ASP A 46 1.29 3.35 20.74
C ASP A 46 2.52 2.87 19.96
N TYR A 47 3.71 3.11 20.51
CA TYR A 47 4.98 2.71 19.91
C TYR A 47 5.88 2.02 20.94
N PRO A 48 6.62 0.95 20.55
CA PRO A 48 7.39 0.12 21.47
C PRO A 48 8.51 0.90 22.20
N HIS A 49 9.07 1.93 21.56
CA HIS A 49 10.11 2.80 22.13
C HIS A 49 9.62 3.82 23.18
N LYS A 50 8.32 3.81 23.55
CA LYS A 50 7.74 4.71 24.57
C LYS A 50 7.64 4.10 25.98
N GLY A 51 8.37 3.01 26.24
CA GLY A 51 8.44 2.38 27.56
C GLY A 51 7.06 1.91 28.08
N PRO A 52 6.75 2.06 29.38
CA PRO A 52 5.55 1.48 30.01
C PRO A 52 4.22 2.06 29.50
N ILE A 53 4.25 3.11 28.68
CA ILE A 53 3.05 3.69 28.04
C ILE A 53 2.39 2.67 27.08
N ARG A 54 3.14 1.70 26.53
CA ARG A 54 2.74 0.72 25.50
C ARG A 54 1.42 -0.03 25.79
N ASN A 55 1.03 -0.20 27.06
CA ASN A 55 -0.21 -0.91 27.42
C ASN A 55 -1.26 -0.03 28.12
N LYS A 56 -1.06 1.31 28.20
CA LYS A 56 -1.92 2.17 29.03
C LYS A 56 -3.41 2.15 28.65
N LEU A 57 -3.76 1.99 27.36
CA LEU A 57 -5.16 1.83 26.95
C LEU A 57 -5.76 0.46 27.29
N LEU A 58 -4.96 -0.60 27.42
CA LEU A 58 -5.46 -1.90 27.86
C LEU A 58 -5.86 -1.82 29.36
N THR A 59 -5.05 -1.14 30.17
CA THR A 59 -5.26 -1.00 31.63
C THR A 59 -6.16 0.15 32.05
N SER A 60 -6.32 1.20 31.24
CA SER A 60 -7.10 2.41 31.58
C SER A 60 -7.61 3.12 30.33
N ASP A 61 -8.91 3.41 30.27
CA ASP A 61 -9.47 4.19 29.16
C ASP A 61 -9.15 5.67 29.32
N ARG A 62 -8.59 6.27 28.26
CA ARG A 62 -8.51 7.73 28.11
C ARG A 62 -9.87 8.21 27.59
N SER A 63 -10.59 9.00 28.40
CA SER A 63 -11.97 9.43 28.11
C SER A 63 -12.17 10.22 26.80
N LEU A 64 -11.10 10.74 26.21
CA LEU A 64 -11.13 11.48 24.94
C LEU A 64 -10.58 10.71 23.73
N THR A 65 -9.89 9.58 23.93
CA THR A 65 -9.24 8.89 22.80
C THR A 65 -10.27 8.26 21.86
N ARG A 66 -10.09 8.52 20.55
CA ARG A 66 -10.89 8.01 19.43
C ARG A 66 -10.06 7.23 18.41
N VAL A 67 -8.75 7.51 18.34
CA VAL A 67 -7.82 6.83 17.42
C VAL A 67 -6.67 6.21 18.19
N ILE A 68 -6.35 4.95 17.88
CA ILE A 68 -5.11 4.29 18.28
C ILE A 68 -4.21 4.16 17.04
N HIS A 69 -2.95 4.57 17.10
CA HIS A 69 -2.03 4.46 15.96
C HIS A 69 -0.60 4.13 16.36
N GLY A 70 0.01 3.13 15.71
CA GLY A 70 1.43 2.82 15.86
C GLY A 70 1.81 1.36 15.62
N HIS A 71 2.94 0.92 16.19
CA HIS A 71 3.56 -0.37 15.86
C HIS A 71 3.13 -1.47 16.85
N PHE A 72 2.04 -2.16 16.53
CA PHE A 72 1.49 -3.29 17.30
C PHE A 72 0.80 -4.32 16.37
N PRO A 73 0.65 -5.59 16.80
CA PRO A 73 -0.15 -6.59 16.07
C PRO A 73 -1.62 -6.19 16.01
N GLY A 74 -2.31 -6.44 14.89
CA GLY A 74 -3.71 -6.03 14.68
C GLY A 74 -4.66 -6.51 15.75
N ASN A 75 -4.47 -7.76 16.21
CA ASN A 75 -5.30 -8.40 17.24
C ASN A 75 -5.18 -7.78 18.65
N LYS A 76 -4.18 -6.91 18.92
CA LYS A 76 -3.82 -6.43 20.27
C LYS A 76 -4.99 -5.81 21.02
N TYR A 77 -5.91 -5.17 20.29
CA TYR A 77 -7.01 -4.38 20.85
C TYR A 77 -8.40 -5.02 20.66
N ASP A 78 -8.52 -6.11 19.90
CA ASP A 78 -9.79 -6.73 19.52
C ASP A 78 -10.67 -7.09 20.72
N TYR A 79 -10.10 -7.65 21.78
CA TYR A 79 -10.86 -8.02 22.99
C TYR A 79 -11.47 -6.80 23.71
N LYS A 80 -10.83 -5.63 23.63
CA LYS A 80 -11.28 -4.43 24.36
C LYS A 80 -12.13 -3.49 23.51
N TYR A 81 -11.85 -3.39 22.22
CA TYR A 81 -12.48 -2.47 21.28
C TYR A 81 -12.99 -3.21 20.02
N PRO A 82 -13.84 -4.24 20.16
CA PRO A 82 -14.22 -5.15 19.07
C PRO A 82 -15.01 -4.51 17.92
N HIS A 83 -15.53 -3.29 18.13
CA HIS A 83 -16.29 -2.53 17.13
C HIS A 83 -15.48 -1.39 16.47
N ALA A 84 -14.22 -1.21 16.87
CA ALA A 84 -13.35 -0.19 16.30
C ALA A 84 -12.85 -0.59 14.89
N ARG A 85 -12.82 0.38 13.96
CA ARG A 85 -12.42 0.11 12.57
C ARG A 85 -10.91 -0.07 12.46
N LYS A 86 -10.46 -1.31 12.23
CA LYS A 86 -9.04 -1.62 11.98
C LYS A 86 -8.61 -1.16 10.60
N ILE A 87 -7.52 -0.41 10.54
CA ILE A 87 -6.94 0.14 9.30
C ILE A 87 -5.46 -0.22 9.25
N ILE A 88 -4.99 -0.72 8.11
CA ILE A 88 -3.58 -1.07 7.89
C ILE A 88 -3.09 -0.55 6.55
N TRP A 89 -1.82 -0.12 6.51
CA TRP A 89 -1.14 0.33 5.29
C TRP A 89 -0.03 -0.66 4.94
N LEU A 90 -0.08 -1.19 3.72
CA LEU A 90 0.85 -2.16 3.15
C LEU A 90 1.71 -1.51 2.06
N ARG A 91 2.73 -2.23 1.61
CA ARG A 91 3.67 -1.82 0.54
C ARG A 91 4.28 -3.06 -0.08
N ASN A 92 4.74 -3.01 -1.33
CA ASN A 92 5.52 -4.10 -1.91
C ASN A 92 6.67 -4.50 -0.95
N PRO A 93 6.80 -5.78 -0.54
CA PRO A 93 7.72 -6.17 0.53
C PRO A 93 9.19 -5.90 0.23
N ILE A 94 9.58 -5.96 -1.05
CA ILE A 94 10.95 -5.70 -1.50
C ILE A 94 11.24 -4.20 -1.38
N ASN A 95 10.32 -3.36 -1.86
CA ASN A 95 10.38 -1.90 -1.69
C ASN A 95 10.35 -1.50 -0.20
N ARG A 96 9.55 -2.18 0.63
CA ARG A 96 9.48 -1.99 2.10
C ARG A 96 10.84 -2.30 2.73
N LEU A 97 11.46 -3.43 2.40
CA LEU A 97 12.72 -3.86 2.98
C LEU A 97 13.89 -2.95 2.56
N ILE A 98 14.01 -2.61 1.27
CA ILE A 98 15.02 -1.66 0.79
C ILE A 98 14.84 -0.29 1.47
N SER A 99 13.59 0.17 1.61
CA SER A 99 13.28 1.41 2.35
C SER A 99 13.60 1.30 3.85
N HIS A 100 13.58 0.10 4.43
CA HIS A 100 13.96 -0.16 5.82
C HIS A 100 15.48 -0.14 6.00
N TYR A 101 16.26 -0.81 5.13
CA TYR A 101 17.72 -0.79 5.14
C TYR A 101 18.26 0.64 5.12
N PHE A 102 17.91 1.43 4.11
CA PHE A 102 18.43 2.80 3.98
C PHE A 102 17.99 3.73 5.11
N PHE A 103 16.84 3.46 5.73
CA PHE A 103 16.40 4.18 6.93
C PHE A 103 17.25 3.78 8.16
N TRP A 104 17.43 2.49 8.41
CA TRP A 104 18.30 1.98 9.48
C TRP A 104 19.74 2.50 9.31
N LYS A 105 20.29 2.44 8.09
CA LYS A 105 21.62 3.00 7.77
C LYS A 105 21.68 4.51 8.01
N SER A 106 20.64 5.28 7.66
CA SER A 106 20.61 6.72 7.97
C SER A 106 20.64 7.01 9.48
N TRP A 107 20.07 6.13 10.32
CA TRP A 107 20.21 6.22 11.77
C TRP A 107 21.60 5.80 12.27
N GLN A 108 22.21 4.76 11.69
CA GLN A 108 23.60 4.40 12.02
C GLN A 108 24.56 5.55 11.72
N VAL A 109 24.51 6.15 10.54
CA VAL A 109 25.39 7.27 10.15
C VAL A 109 25.24 8.48 11.09
N LEU A 110 24.02 8.75 11.58
CA LEU A 110 23.76 9.81 12.56
C LEU A 110 24.22 9.48 13.99
N THR A 111 24.39 8.20 14.33
CA THR A 111 24.71 7.74 15.70
C THR A 111 26.18 7.32 15.86
N PHE A 112 26.78 6.77 14.80
CA PHE A 112 28.12 6.19 14.76
C PHE A 112 28.87 6.64 13.48
N PRO A 113 29.21 7.93 13.33
CA PRO A 113 29.77 8.52 12.11
C PRO A 113 31.24 8.11 11.81
N GLN A 114 31.72 7.01 12.40
CA GLN A 114 33.08 6.46 12.25
C GLN A 114 33.09 5.03 11.66
N GLU A 115 31.93 4.42 11.39
CA GLU A 115 31.87 3.18 10.61
C GLU A 115 32.27 3.47 9.15
N THR A 116 33.33 2.82 8.68
CA THR A 116 33.77 2.90 7.28
C THR A 116 32.69 2.37 6.34
N ILE A 117 32.32 3.16 5.33
CA ILE A 117 31.38 2.74 4.28
C ILE A 117 32.12 1.74 3.38
N GLU A 118 31.77 0.46 3.48
CA GLU A 118 32.20 -0.58 2.53
C GLU A 118 31.62 -0.30 1.12
N GLU A 119 32.34 -0.70 0.08
CA GLU A 119 32.06 -0.24 -1.29
C GLU A 119 30.82 -0.89 -1.94
N ASP A 120 30.34 -2.04 -1.43
CA ASP A 120 29.19 -2.76 -1.99
C ASP A 120 27.90 -2.64 -1.15
N GLU A 121 27.12 -1.60 -1.46
CA GLU A 121 25.76 -1.43 -0.91
C GLU A 121 24.77 -2.52 -1.33
N LEU A 122 24.98 -3.19 -2.46
CA LEU A 122 24.06 -4.21 -2.98
C LEU A 122 24.20 -5.49 -2.14
N ALA A 123 25.43 -5.91 -1.84
CA ALA A 123 25.71 -6.99 -0.90
C ALA A 123 25.15 -6.68 0.51
N ARG A 124 25.37 -5.47 1.03
CA ARG A 124 24.86 -5.08 2.38
C ARG A 124 23.34 -5.02 2.47
N VAL A 125 22.64 -4.70 1.39
CA VAL A 125 21.16 -4.80 1.33
C VAL A 125 20.71 -6.26 1.41
N VAL A 126 21.41 -7.19 0.75
CA VAL A 126 21.13 -8.63 0.85
C VAL A 126 21.43 -9.15 2.26
N GLU A 127 22.59 -8.82 2.84
CA GLU A 127 22.97 -9.22 4.21
C GLU A 127 21.96 -8.70 5.25
N PHE A 128 21.53 -7.44 5.14
CA PHE A 128 20.44 -6.90 5.96
C PHE A 128 19.13 -7.67 5.74
N ALA A 129 18.79 -8.01 4.49
CA ALA A 129 17.63 -8.84 4.17
C ALA A 129 17.74 -10.29 4.69
N GLU A 130 18.92 -10.74 5.10
CA GLU A 130 19.12 -12.08 5.67
C GLU A 130 18.76 -12.16 7.16
N ARG A 131 18.58 -11.01 7.83
CA ARG A 131 18.29 -10.92 9.27
C ARG A 131 16.82 -11.29 9.56
N PRO A 132 16.53 -12.29 10.42
CA PRO A 132 15.15 -12.76 10.67
C PRO A 132 14.16 -11.67 11.10
N GLU A 133 14.64 -10.62 11.77
CA GLU A 133 13.85 -9.54 12.35
C GLU A 133 13.29 -8.56 11.32
N VAL A 134 13.77 -8.60 10.07
CA VAL A 134 13.36 -7.67 8.99
C VAL A 134 12.72 -8.35 7.76
N ARG A 135 12.77 -9.68 7.72
CA ARG A 135 12.02 -10.57 6.80
C ARG A 135 10.58 -10.77 7.30
N ASN A 136 9.64 -11.01 6.38
CA ASN A 136 8.24 -11.39 6.67
C ASN A 136 7.56 -10.62 7.84
N ILE A 137 7.84 -9.31 7.98
CA ILE A 137 7.43 -8.59 9.19
C ILE A 137 5.93 -8.34 9.25
N LEU A 138 5.24 -8.27 8.10
CA LEU A 138 3.79 -8.08 8.05
C LEU A 138 3.11 -9.33 8.60
N ALA A 139 3.51 -10.52 8.14
CA ALA A 139 3.06 -11.80 8.69
C ALA A 139 3.40 -11.92 10.19
N ALA A 140 4.69 -11.84 10.52
CA ALA A 140 5.22 -12.18 11.83
C ALA A 140 4.85 -11.19 12.95
N ASN A 141 4.75 -9.89 12.65
CA ASN A 141 4.63 -8.84 13.68
C ASN A 141 3.34 -8.00 13.62
N PHE A 142 2.62 -7.98 12.49
CA PHE A 142 1.48 -7.06 12.30
C PHE A 142 0.14 -7.75 12.03
N LEU A 143 0.10 -8.87 11.30
CA LEU A 143 -1.13 -9.66 11.15
C LEU A 143 -1.35 -10.65 12.29
N GLN A 144 -0.37 -11.51 12.62
CA GLN A 144 -0.44 -12.46 13.75
C GLN A 144 -1.81 -13.16 13.90
N ASN A 145 -2.12 -14.04 12.95
CA ASN A 145 -3.37 -14.82 12.83
C ASN A 145 -4.63 -14.04 12.41
N GLN A 146 -4.50 -12.78 11.95
CA GLN A 146 -5.61 -12.05 11.31
C GLN A 146 -5.53 -12.15 9.78
N SER A 147 -6.67 -12.25 9.10
CA SER A 147 -6.79 -12.05 7.65
C SER A 147 -6.79 -10.56 7.33
N LEU A 148 -6.45 -10.18 6.09
CA LEU A 148 -6.67 -8.83 5.61
C LEU A 148 -8.17 -8.45 5.57
N THR A 149 -9.07 -9.43 5.52
CA THR A 149 -10.53 -9.19 5.61
C THR A 149 -11.01 -8.82 7.02
N ASP A 150 -10.20 -9.01 8.07
CA ASP A 150 -10.48 -8.51 9.43
C ASP A 150 -10.27 -6.99 9.56
N PHE A 151 -9.73 -6.33 8.53
CA PHE A 151 -9.47 -4.90 8.49
C PHE A 151 -10.57 -4.17 7.71
N TYR A 152 -11.16 -3.15 8.35
CA TYR A 152 -12.10 -2.23 7.70
C TYR A 152 -11.49 -1.53 6.48
N PHE A 153 -10.17 -1.30 6.48
CA PHE A 153 -9.47 -0.79 5.31
C PHE A 153 -8.01 -1.28 5.23
N VAL A 154 -7.64 -1.79 4.05
CA VAL A 154 -6.27 -2.15 3.67
C VAL A 154 -5.83 -1.20 2.54
N GLY A 155 -4.93 -0.27 2.86
CA GLY A 155 -4.40 0.70 1.91
C GLY A 155 -3.02 0.31 1.38
N ILE A 156 -2.72 0.64 0.13
CA ILE A 156 -1.44 0.32 -0.52
C ILE A 156 -0.59 1.60 -0.65
N GLN A 157 0.67 1.59 -0.20
CA GLN A 157 1.55 2.76 -0.23
C GLN A 157 1.82 3.24 -1.66
N GLU A 158 2.01 2.32 -2.60
CA GLU A 158 2.16 2.60 -4.02
C GLU A 158 0.97 3.39 -4.62
N PHE A 159 -0.20 3.36 -3.98
CA PHE A 159 -1.42 4.11 -4.32
C PHE A 159 -1.93 4.96 -3.14
N PHE A 160 -1.03 5.48 -2.31
CA PHE A 160 -1.38 6.07 -1.01
C PHE A 160 -2.38 7.22 -1.12
N ARG A 161 -2.30 8.03 -2.18
CA ARG A 161 -3.18 9.21 -2.38
C ARG A 161 -4.59 8.78 -2.76
N GLU A 162 -4.69 7.84 -3.69
CA GLU A 162 -5.93 7.28 -4.21
C GLU A 162 -6.67 6.48 -3.13
N ASP A 163 -5.94 5.68 -2.35
CA ASP A 163 -6.50 4.89 -1.25
C ASP A 163 -6.87 5.76 -0.05
N LEU A 164 -6.15 6.86 0.20
CA LEU A 164 -6.50 7.76 1.29
C LEU A 164 -7.77 8.57 0.99
N VAL A 165 -8.00 8.98 -0.26
CA VAL A 165 -9.27 9.61 -0.68
C VAL A 165 -10.45 8.63 -0.57
N GLN A 166 -10.26 7.35 -0.91
CA GLN A 166 -11.28 6.32 -0.63
C GLN A 166 -11.55 6.20 0.87
N LEU A 167 -10.50 6.19 1.70
CA LEU A 167 -10.63 6.06 3.15
C LEU A 167 -11.32 7.27 3.80
N GLU A 168 -10.99 8.48 3.36
CA GLU A 168 -11.65 9.75 3.74
C GLU A 168 -13.17 9.66 3.51
N GLN A 169 -13.58 9.20 2.32
CA GLN A 169 -14.99 8.99 1.96
C GLN A 169 -15.66 7.91 2.83
N CYS A 170 -15.00 6.77 3.05
CA CYS A 170 -15.51 5.69 3.90
C CYS A 170 -15.69 6.12 5.36
N LEU A 171 -14.78 6.94 5.89
CA LEU A 171 -14.81 7.41 7.27
C LEU A 171 -15.64 8.69 7.46
N LYS A 172 -15.99 9.40 6.37
CA LYS A 172 -16.60 10.75 6.36
C LYS A 172 -15.74 11.77 7.11
N TRP A 173 -14.43 11.73 6.85
CA TRP A 173 -13.49 12.70 7.39
C TRP A 173 -13.69 14.11 6.76
N PRO A 174 -13.34 15.19 7.47
CA PRO A 174 -13.20 16.51 6.88
C PRO A 174 -11.96 16.56 5.98
N ASN A 175 -11.96 17.51 5.03
CA ASN A 175 -10.82 17.76 4.14
C ASN A 175 -9.52 17.97 4.94
N PHE A 176 -8.41 17.42 4.44
CA PHE A 176 -7.06 17.61 4.98
C PHE A 176 -6.06 17.84 3.84
N GLU A 177 -4.92 18.44 4.15
CA GLU A 177 -3.84 18.64 3.18
C GLU A 177 -2.85 17.46 3.17
N LEU A 178 -2.37 17.13 1.98
CA LEU A 178 -1.35 16.10 1.75
C LEU A 178 -0.04 16.71 1.28
N GLU A 179 1.00 16.59 2.11
CA GLU A 179 2.38 16.86 1.71
C GLU A 179 2.99 15.65 0.99
N ASP A 180 3.39 15.82 -0.28
CA ASP A 180 4.15 14.80 -1.04
C ASP A 180 5.60 14.58 -0.53
N LYS A 181 5.96 15.17 0.62
CA LYS A 181 7.31 15.20 1.19
C LYS A 181 7.53 14.10 2.23
N ASN A 182 7.56 12.85 1.76
CA ASN A 182 8.02 11.71 2.57
C ASN A 182 9.04 10.84 1.80
N LYS A 183 10.14 11.47 1.39
CA LYS A 183 11.30 10.79 0.77
C LYS A 183 12.14 10.10 1.87
N ASN A 184 12.87 9.05 1.51
CA ASN A 184 13.83 8.42 2.42
C ASN A 184 14.95 9.44 2.75
N PRO A 185 15.35 9.63 4.03
CA PRO A 185 16.41 10.57 4.39
C PRO A 185 17.81 10.22 3.87
N TYR A 186 18.06 8.98 3.41
CA TYR A 186 19.37 8.60 2.87
C TYR A 186 19.65 9.32 1.52
N PRO A 187 20.75 10.11 1.37
CA PRO A 187 20.94 11.01 0.23
C PRO A 187 20.84 10.37 -1.16
N GLU A 188 21.40 9.18 -1.34
CA GLU A 188 21.44 8.48 -2.63
C GLU A 188 20.31 7.46 -2.83
N TYR A 189 19.28 7.46 -1.96
CA TYR A 189 18.26 6.40 -1.91
C TYR A 189 17.65 6.06 -3.28
N GLN A 190 17.34 7.06 -4.11
CA GLN A 190 16.72 6.82 -5.43
C GLN A 190 17.68 6.18 -6.43
N LEU A 191 18.97 6.53 -6.39
CA LEU A 191 20.00 5.95 -7.25
C LEU A 191 20.26 4.48 -6.87
N LEU A 192 20.41 4.21 -5.58
CA LEU A 192 20.66 2.86 -5.08
C LEU A 192 19.41 1.97 -5.20
N LEU A 193 18.21 2.50 -4.95
CA LEU A 193 16.95 1.80 -5.22
C LEU A 193 16.85 1.39 -6.69
N LYS A 194 17.20 2.27 -7.64
CA LYS A 194 17.23 1.92 -9.06
C LYS A 194 18.23 0.78 -9.34
N LYS A 195 19.48 0.88 -8.88
CA LYS A 195 20.49 -0.18 -9.06
C LYS A 195 20.03 -1.54 -8.49
N LEU A 196 19.37 -1.53 -7.34
CA LEU A 196 18.80 -2.73 -6.71
C LEU A 196 17.67 -3.33 -7.57
N LEU A 197 16.72 -2.50 -8.04
CA LEU A 197 15.61 -2.94 -8.88
C LEU A 197 16.06 -3.44 -10.27
N GLU A 198 17.21 -2.99 -10.76
CA GLU A 198 17.81 -3.48 -12.01
C GLU A 198 18.53 -4.84 -11.86
N SER A 199 18.77 -5.31 -10.62
CA SER A 199 19.38 -6.63 -10.34
C SER A 199 18.32 -7.70 -10.07
N SER A 200 18.00 -8.50 -11.09
CA SER A 200 17.04 -9.60 -10.99
C SER A 200 17.41 -10.66 -9.93
N GLU A 201 18.71 -10.91 -9.73
CA GLU A 201 19.22 -11.82 -8.70
C GLU A 201 18.90 -11.31 -7.29
N ILE A 202 19.20 -10.05 -6.99
CA ILE A 202 18.95 -9.44 -5.68
C ILE A 202 17.45 -9.33 -5.42
N ILE A 203 16.66 -8.93 -6.41
CA ILE A 203 15.20 -8.84 -6.31
C ILE A 203 14.56 -10.23 -6.12
N SER A 204 15.09 -11.27 -6.77
CA SER A 204 14.71 -12.66 -6.51
C SER A 204 15.05 -13.05 -5.07
N LYS A 205 16.32 -12.95 -4.64
CA LYS A 205 16.80 -13.28 -3.29
C LYS A 205 15.98 -12.57 -2.20
N ILE A 206 15.82 -11.25 -2.26
CA ILE A 206 15.01 -10.49 -1.28
C ILE A 206 13.54 -10.93 -1.33
N GLY A 207 13.00 -11.20 -2.52
CA GLY A 207 11.65 -11.69 -2.70
C GLY A 207 11.42 -13.08 -2.10
N GLU A 208 12.37 -13.99 -2.22
CA GLU A 208 12.27 -15.35 -1.67
C GLU A 208 12.43 -15.38 -0.14
N LEU A 209 13.15 -14.40 0.42
CA LEU A 209 13.26 -14.13 1.86
C LEU A 209 12.04 -13.40 2.44
N ASN A 210 11.14 -12.89 1.60
CA ASN A 210 9.92 -12.18 2.00
C ASN A 210 8.64 -12.78 1.37
N ARG A 211 8.58 -14.12 1.28
CA ARG A 211 7.50 -14.84 0.56
C ARG A 211 6.12 -14.64 1.16
N GLU A 212 5.99 -14.81 2.48
CA GLU A 212 4.71 -14.63 3.19
C GLU A 212 4.21 -13.19 3.01
N ASP A 213 5.08 -12.20 3.24
CA ASP A 213 4.76 -10.79 2.99
C ASP A 213 4.35 -10.53 1.52
N ARG A 214 4.88 -11.27 0.53
CA ARG A 214 4.51 -11.15 -0.90
C ARG A 214 3.16 -11.78 -1.22
N GLU A 215 2.81 -12.87 -0.56
CA GLU A 215 1.50 -13.52 -0.72
C GLU A 215 0.40 -12.66 -0.10
N ILE A 216 0.63 -12.16 1.12
CA ILE A 216 -0.24 -11.17 1.77
C ILE A 216 -0.35 -9.88 0.93
N TYR A 217 0.74 -9.41 0.32
CA TYR A 217 0.69 -8.23 -0.55
C TYR A 217 -0.11 -8.45 -1.84
N ARG A 218 -0.13 -9.69 -2.39
CA ARG A 218 -1.03 -10.03 -3.52
C ARG A 218 -2.49 -10.01 -3.09
N GLU A 219 -2.84 -10.63 -1.96
CA GLU A 219 -4.19 -10.59 -1.37
C GLU A 219 -4.65 -9.13 -1.17
N ALA A 220 -3.77 -8.28 -0.65
CA ALA A 220 -4.05 -6.85 -0.45
C ALA A 220 -4.33 -6.08 -1.76
N LEU A 221 -3.64 -6.43 -2.85
CA LEU A 221 -3.91 -5.85 -4.17
C LEU A 221 -5.27 -6.32 -4.72
N SER A 222 -5.63 -7.59 -4.57
CA SER A 222 -6.95 -8.10 -4.98
C SER A 222 -8.09 -7.48 -4.17
N LEU A 223 -7.94 -7.35 -2.84
CA LEU A 223 -8.91 -6.67 -1.97
C LEU A 223 -9.08 -5.18 -2.33
N ARG A 224 -7.99 -4.52 -2.76
CA ARG A 224 -8.03 -3.15 -3.29
C ARG A 224 -8.77 -3.08 -4.64
N GLU A 225 -8.49 -4.01 -5.55
CA GLU A 225 -9.15 -4.07 -6.85
C GLU A 225 -10.67 -4.30 -6.70
N GLU A 226 -11.07 -5.26 -5.86
CA GLU A 226 -12.47 -5.49 -5.51
C GLU A 226 -13.15 -4.21 -4.98
N ARG A 227 -12.48 -3.48 -4.09
CA ARG A 227 -13.00 -2.22 -3.52
C ARG A 227 -13.22 -1.17 -4.59
N ILE A 228 -12.28 -1.01 -5.51
CA ILE A 228 -12.38 -0.05 -6.63
C ILE A 228 -13.49 -0.46 -7.61
N ASN A 229 -13.58 -1.75 -7.94
CA ASN A 229 -14.62 -2.27 -8.84
C ASN A 229 -16.02 -2.10 -8.23
N LYS A 230 -16.19 -2.31 -6.92
CA LYS A 230 -17.44 -2.04 -6.19
C LYS A 230 -17.82 -0.55 -6.22
N LEU A 231 -16.85 0.37 -6.07
CA LEU A 231 -17.09 1.83 -6.20
C LEU A 231 -17.48 2.23 -7.63
N ASN A 232 -16.78 1.72 -8.65
CA ASN A 232 -17.06 2.01 -10.05
C ASN A 232 -18.44 1.48 -10.49
N LEU A 233 -18.81 0.26 -10.09
CA LEU A 233 -20.15 -0.29 -10.33
C LEU A 233 -21.24 0.56 -9.66
N GLY A 234 -21.02 1.00 -8.42
CA GLY A 234 -21.92 1.93 -7.74
C GLY A 234 -22.10 3.23 -8.52
N ASN A 235 -21.00 3.89 -8.90
CA ASN A 235 -21.03 5.13 -9.67
C ASN A 235 -21.76 4.97 -11.01
N ASN A 236 -21.55 3.88 -11.74
CA ASN A 236 -22.24 3.60 -13.00
C ASN A 236 -23.76 3.40 -12.80
N ILE A 237 -24.19 2.81 -11.68
CA ILE A 237 -25.62 2.71 -11.34
C ILE A 237 -26.22 4.09 -10.99
N TRP A 238 -25.47 4.97 -10.32
CA TRP A 238 -25.92 6.36 -10.09
C TRP A 238 -26.01 7.15 -11.40
N ILE A 239 -25.03 7.00 -12.31
CA ILE A 239 -25.00 7.66 -13.62
C ILE A 239 -26.18 7.21 -14.49
N ASN A 240 -26.44 5.90 -14.58
CA ASN A 240 -27.54 5.35 -15.40
C ASN A 240 -28.95 5.76 -14.92
N ASN A 241 -29.09 6.15 -13.64
CA ASN A 241 -30.34 6.70 -13.11
C ASN A 241 -30.43 8.24 -13.27
N GLY A 242 -29.34 8.91 -13.68
CA GLY A 242 -29.30 10.32 -14.01
C GLY A 242 -29.70 10.57 -15.48
N LYS A 243 -30.82 11.25 -15.70
CA LYS A 243 -31.32 11.57 -17.06
C LYS A 243 -30.25 12.24 -17.92
N THR A 244 -29.87 11.61 -19.04
CA THR A 244 -29.15 12.26 -20.14
C THR A 244 -30.01 12.16 -21.41
N GLN A 245 -30.36 13.31 -21.99
CA GLN A 245 -31.02 13.32 -23.30
C GLN A 245 -29.99 13.07 -24.40
N ILE A 246 -30.30 12.13 -25.30
CA ILE A 246 -29.52 11.93 -26.52
C ILE A 246 -29.85 13.07 -27.49
N VAL A 247 -28.85 13.87 -27.83
CA VAL A 247 -28.88 14.75 -29.01
C VAL A 247 -28.03 14.09 -30.06
N GLU A 248 -28.66 13.37 -30.99
CA GLU A 248 -27.98 12.81 -32.14
C GLU A 248 -27.39 13.94 -33.01
N LYS A 249 -26.17 13.75 -33.49
CA LYS A 249 -25.61 14.59 -34.56
C LYS A 249 -24.90 13.73 -35.59
N ASN A 250 -25.62 13.46 -36.68
CA ASN A 250 -25.11 12.69 -37.81
C ASN A 250 -23.96 13.41 -38.52
N SER A 251 -22.84 12.71 -38.69
CA SER A 251 -21.87 12.92 -39.76
C SER A 251 -21.14 11.59 -40.01
N LEU A 252 -21.21 11.09 -41.24
CA LEU A 252 -20.64 9.79 -41.62
C LEU A 252 -19.12 9.87 -41.89
N GLU A 253 -18.55 8.72 -42.25
CA GLU A 253 -17.24 8.54 -42.89
C GLU A 253 -15.98 8.79 -42.05
N ASN A 254 -15.63 7.77 -41.26
CA ASN A 254 -14.58 6.87 -41.74
C ASN A 254 -14.64 5.49 -41.05
N ASN A 255 -14.59 4.41 -41.84
CA ASN A 255 -14.85 3.04 -41.35
C ASN A 255 -13.62 2.38 -40.70
N ARG A 256 -12.94 3.10 -39.81
CA ARG A 256 -12.07 2.48 -38.81
C ARG A 256 -12.97 1.95 -37.70
N LYS A 257 -12.88 0.65 -37.42
CA LYS A 257 -13.44 0.09 -36.18
C LYS A 257 -12.81 0.86 -35.03
N ILE A 258 -13.59 1.68 -34.32
CA ILE A 258 -13.14 2.29 -33.07
C ILE A 258 -13.08 1.13 -32.08
N ILE A 259 -11.88 0.58 -31.90
CA ILE A 259 -11.59 -0.35 -30.82
C ILE A 259 -11.58 0.50 -29.56
N GLU A 260 -12.70 0.51 -28.85
CA GLU A 260 -12.77 1.13 -27.53
C GLU A 260 -11.70 0.47 -26.64
N PRO A 261 -10.82 1.25 -26.01
CA PRO A 261 -9.72 0.69 -25.24
C PRO A 261 -10.28 -0.07 -24.03
N LEU A 262 -10.10 -1.39 -24.03
CA LEU A 262 -10.46 -2.25 -22.91
C LEU A 262 -9.79 -1.77 -21.63
N ILE A 263 -10.55 -1.78 -20.53
CA ILE A 263 -9.99 -1.46 -19.21
C ILE A 263 -8.98 -2.54 -18.84
N SER A 264 -7.71 -2.15 -18.81
CA SER A 264 -6.57 -3.01 -18.53
C SER A 264 -5.81 -2.50 -17.31
N TRP A 265 -5.41 -3.41 -16.44
CA TRP A 265 -4.62 -3.15 -15.24
C TRP A 265 -3.17 -3.55 -15.48
N GLY A 266 -2.21 -2.87 -14.84
CA GLY A 266 -0.81 -3.23 -15.00
C GLY A 266 0.16 -2.40 -14.17
N SER A 267 1.42 -2.80 -14.22
CA SER A 267 2.57 -2.04 -13.72
C SER A 267 3.61 -1.94 -14.84
N ILE A 268 4.24 -0.77 -14.98
CA ILE A 268 5.43 -0.59 -15.82
C ILE A 268 6.61 -0.48 -14.88
N ASP A 269 7.19 -1.62 -14.54
CA ASP A 269 8.23 -1.74 -13.51
C ASP A 269 9.58 -1.15 -13.97
N ARG A 270 9.80 -1.01 -15.29
CA ARG A 270 10.99 -0.37 -15.87
C ARG A 270 10.70 0.28 -17.23
N ILE A 271 11.26 1.48 -17.40
CA ILE A 271 11.28 2.27 -18.64
C ILE A 271 12.75 2.54 -19.00
N VAL A 272 13.14 2.32 -20.25
CA VAL A 272 14.50 2.58 -20.76
C VAL A 272 14.46 3.12 -22.18
N ILE A 273 15.39 4.00 -22.54
CA ILE A 273 15.62 4.43 -23.92
C ILE A 273 17.07 4.05 -24.28
N GLN A 274 17.23 3.25 -25.32
CA GLN A 274 18.55 2.78 -25.80
C GLN A 274 18.53 2.71 -27.32
N ASN A 275 19.57 3.22 -27.98
CA ASN A 275 19.69 3.24 -29.45
C ASN A 275 18.44 3.82 -30.16
N GLN A 276 17.83 4.86 -29.58
CA GLN A 276 16.55 5.49 -29.99
C GLN A 276 15.29 4.61 -29.86
N VAL A 277 15.40 3.37 -29.36
CA VAL A 277 14.26 2.49 -29.05
C VAL A 277 13.77 2.75 -27.62
N LEU A 278 12.45 2.86 -27.44
CA LEU A 278 11.78 2.91 -26.13
C LEU A 278 11.46 1.49 -25.65
N GLY A 279 12.24 1.00 -24.68
CA GLY A 279 11.97 -0.25 -23.99
C GLY A 279 11.04 -0.03 -22.80
N LEU A 280 9.95 -0.80 -22.75
CA LEU A 280 9.01 -0.85 -21.62
C LEU A 280 8.91 -2.29 -21.14
N SER A 281 8.97 -2.50 -19.83
CA SER A 281 8.84 -3.83 -19.23
C SER A 281 8.07 -3.76 -17.91
N GLY A 282 7.22 -4.76 -17.70
CA GLY A 282 6.26 -4.84 -16.61
C GLY A 282 5.18 -5.87 -16.98
N TRP A 283 3.99 -5.75 -16.38
CA TRP A 283 2.87 -6.65 -16.63
C TRP A 283 1.58 -5.87 -16.93
N VAL A 284 0.71 -6.47 -17.74
CA VAL A 284 -0.63 -5.95 -18.05
C VAL A 284 -1.62 -7.12 -18.16
N ALA A 285 -2.82 -6.93 -17.61
CA ALA A 285 -3.90 -7.91 -17.59
C ALA A 285 -5.23 -7.21 -17.91
N SER A 286 -6.16 -7.93 -18.55
CA SER A 286 -7.53 -7.46 -18.77
C SER A 286 -8.47 -8.66 -18.77
N TRP A 287 -9.55 -8.56 -17.99
CA TRP A 287 -10.47 -9.65 -17.69
C TRP A 287 -11.10 -10.22 -18.96
N LYS A 288 -11.06 -11.55 -19.14
CA LYS A 288 -11.60 -12.28 -20.31
C LYS A 288 -11.24 -11.72 -21.69
N SER A 289 -10.11 -11.00 -21.78
CA SER A 289 -9.70 -10.28 -22.99
C SER A 289 -8.61 -11.00 -23.79
N GLY A 290 -8.18 -12.18 -23.35
CA GLY A 290 -7.14 -12.97 -24.00
C GLY A 290 -5.74 -12.35 -23.93
N PRO A 291 -4.77 -12.87 -24.71
CA PRO A 291 -3.43 -12.30 -24.78
C PRO A 291 -3.43 -10.95 -25.49
N VAL A 292 -2.80 -9.94 -24.88
CA VAL A 292 -2.74 -8.56 -25.42
C VAL A 292 -2.17 -8.54 -26.84
N GLU A 293 -2.99 -8.20 -27.83
CA GLU A 293 -2.62 -8.22 -29.24
C GLU A 293 -1.59 -7.13 -29.60
N GLY A 294 -1.72 -5.94 -29.02
CA GLY A 294 -0.78 -4.82 -29.20
C GLY A 294 -0.86 -3.81 -28.05
N LEU A 295 0.18 -2.97 -27.93
CA LEU A 295 0.29 -1.92 -26.91
C LEU A 295 0.33 -0.54 -27.56
N LYS A 296 -0.28 0.44 -26.91
CA LYS A 296 -0.14 1.88 -27.19
C LYS A 296 0.36 2.60 -25.93
N VAL A 297 1.29 3.54 -26.11
CA VAL A 297 1.77 4.46 -25.08
C VAL A 297 1.69 5.90 -25.61
N VAL A 298 1.23 6.84 -24.79
CA VAL A 298 1.13 8.26 -25.14
C VAL A 298 2.02 9.06 -24.19
N ILE A 299 2.88 9.92 -24.74
CA ILE A 299 3.81 10.76 -23.98
C ILE A 299 3.66 12.20 -24.47
N GLY A 300 2.97 13.04 -23.69
CA GLY A 300 2.59 14.39 -24.11
C GLY A 300 1.63 14.34 -25.30
N ASP A 301 2.03 14.95 -26.41
CA ASP A 301 1.33 14.96 -27.70
C ASP A 301 1.68 13.77 -28.62
N ARG A 302 2.62 12.89 -28.21
CA ARG A 302 3.16 11.82 -29.06
C ARG A 302 2.57 10.46 -28.76
N GLU A 303 2.05 9.82 -29.80
CA GLU A 303 1.55 8.44 -29.77
C GLU A 303 2.62 7.45 -30.24
N TYR A 304 2.93 6.46 -29.40
CA TYR A 304 3.82 5.35 -29.68
C TYR A 304 3.01 4.06 -29.77
N THR A 305 3.14 3.36 -30.90
CA THR A 305 2.46 2.10 -31.23
C THR A 305 3.47 1.11 -31.81
N PHE A 306 3.05 -0.15 -32.03
CA PHE A 306 3.89 -1.22 -32.61
C PHE A 306 5.08 -1.67 -31.74
N PHE A 307 4.83 -1.93 -30.45
CA PHE A 307 5.81 -2.59 -29.57
C PHE A 307 5.94 -4.09 -29.90
N GLU A 308 7.18 -4.58 -30.02
CA GLU A 308 7.48 -6.01 -30.18
C GLU A 308 7.39 -6.75 -28.83
N LYS A 309 6.68 -7.88 -28.79
CA LYS A 309 6.45 -8.68 -27.57
C LYS A 309 7.50 -9.78 -27.43
N LEU A 310 8.55 -9.50 -26.65
CA LEU A 310 9.70 -10.40 -26.48
C LEU A 310 9.49 -11.54 -25.48
N LEU A 311 8.57 -11.40 -24.51
CA LEU A 311 8.25 -12.44 -23.52
C LEU A 311 6.76 -12.42 -23.18
N CYS A 312 6.03 -13.47 -23.56
CA CYS A 312 4.65 -13.71 -23.15
C CYS A 312 4.59 -14.89 -22.18
N ILE A 313 4.42 -14.63 -20.89
CA ILE A 313 3.77 -15.59 -19.99
C ILE A 313 2.27 -15.34 -20.16
N PRO A 314 1.45 -16.32 -20.60
CA PRO A 314 0.01 -16.12 -20.67
C PRO A 314 -0.53 -15.88 -19.27
N SER A 315 -1.41 -14.88 -19.12
CA SER A 315 -2.25 -14.80 -17.93
C SER A 315 -3.06 -16.09 -17.84
N PRO A 316 -3.27 -16.68 -16.64
CA PRO A 316 -4.41 -17.57 -16.48
C PRO A 316 -5.68 -16.79 -16.86
N ASP A 317 -6.61 -17.46 -17.56
CA ASP A 317 -7.93 -16.89 -17.82
C ASP A 317 -8.70 -16.83 -16.49
N VAL A 318 -9.08 -15.60 -16.12
CA VAL A 318 -9.99 -15.27 -15.01
C VAL A 318 -11.15 -14.46 -15.62
#